data_AF-A0A3B9L7K9-F1
#
_entry.id   AF-A0A3B9L7K9-F1
#
_cell.length_a   1.000
_cell.length_b   1.000
_cell.length_c   1.000
_cell.angle_alpha   90.00
_cell.angle_beta   90.00
_cell.angle_gamma   90.00
#
_symmetry.space_group_name_H-M   'P 1'
#
loop_
_entity.id
_entity.type
_entity.pdbx_description
1 polymer ?
#
loop_
_entity_poly.entity_id
_entity_poly.type
_entity_poly.pdbx_seq_one_letter_code
_entity_poly.pdbx_strand_id
1 'polypeptide(L)'
;MSLDALNFNILGPALLAGLLVIATHVPLGQQVLKRGIVFIDLAVAQIAALGVITADAMGWEPQGIKVQIAAITAAMLGAILLTWTEKRWPEVQEALIGALFVLAASAGIILLSNNPHGGEHLKA
;
A
#
# COMPACT_ATOMS: atom_id res chain seq x y z
N MET A 1 8.83 9.11 -37.17
CA MET A 1 8.71 8.76 -35.73
C MET A 1 10.07 9.02 -35.11
N SER A 2 10.18 9.93 -34.14
CA SER A 2 11.48 10.29 -33.55
C SER A 2 12.01 9.10 -32.75
N LEU A 3 13.23 8.66 -33.07
CA LEU A 3 13.94 7.60 -32.36
C LEU A 3 14.28 8.01 -30.90
N ASP A 4 14.10 9.29 -30.55
CA ASP A 4 14.22 9.80 -29.17
C ASP A 4 13.22 9.17 -28.20
N ALA A 5 12.05 8.73 -28.69
CA ALA A 5 11.07 8.01 -27.88
C ALA A 5 11.56 6.61 -27.47
N LEU A 6 12.58 6.08 -28.14
CA LEU A 6 13.23 4.79 -27.85
C LEU A 6 14.49 4.95 -26.97
N ASN A 7 14.56 6.02 -26.17
CA ASN A 7 15.71 6.25 -25.30
C ASN A 7 15.86 5.14 -24.25
N PHE A 8 16.93 4.35 -24.40
CA PHE A 8 17.20 3.18 -23.59
C PHE A 8 17.46 3.50 -22.11
N ASN A 9 17.92 4.72 -21.77
CA ASN A 9 18.09 5.14 -20.38
C ASN A 9 16.77 5.32 -19.64
N ILE A 10 15.66 5.51 -20.36
CA ILE A 10 14.32 5.63 -19.77
C ILE A 10 13.61 4.28 -19.86
N LEU A 11 13.62 3.68 -21.06
CA LEU A 11 12.91 2.43 -21.32
C LEU A 11 13.53 1.23 -20.60
N GLY A 12 14.85 1.16 -20.48
CA GLY A 12 15.55 0.06 -19.82
C GLY A 12 15.13 -0.11 -18.35
N PRO A 13 15.30 0.91 -17.49
CA PRO A 13 14.87 0.84 -16.09
C PRO A 13 13.36 0.60 -15.92
N ALA A 14 12.53 1.24 -16.75
CA ALA A 14 11.08 1.06 -16.70
C ALA A 14 10.67 -0.40 -17.05
N LEU A 15 11.29 -0.98 -18.08
CA LEU A 15 11.08 -2.38 -18.46
C LEU A 15 11.53 -3.32 -17.34
N LEU A 16 12.71 -3.08 -16.76
CA LEU A 16 13.21 -3.87 -15.64
C LEU A 16 12.28 -3.81 -14.42
N ALA A 17 11.79 -2.62 -14.06
CA ALA A 17 10.82 -2.46 -12.98
C ALA A 17 9.52 -3.23 -13.29
N GLY A 18 9.01 -3.12 -14.52
CA GLY A 18 7.83 -3.86 -14.96
C GLY A 18 8.02 -5.39 -14.89
N LEU A 19 9.17 -5.90 -15.35
CA LEU A 19 9.51 -7.31 -15.26
C LEU A 19 9.59 -7.79 -13.80
N LEU A 20 10.21 -7.01 -12.92
CA LEU A 20 10.27 -7.31 -11.49
C LEU A 20 8.87 -7.34 -10.84
N VAL A 21 8.02 -6.37 -11.18
CA VAL A 21 6.63 -6.32 -10.69
C VAL A 21 5.85 -7.55 -11.16
N ILE A 22 5.91 -7.90 -12.45
CA ILE A 22 5.23 -9.07 -12.99
C ILE A 22 5.74 -10.37 -12.34
N ALA A 23 7.07 -10.52 -12.24
CA ALA A 23 7.70 -11.70 -11.67
C ALA A 23 7.33 -11.94 -10.21
N THR A 24 7.03 -10.87 -9.45
CA THR A 24 6.65 -10.96 -8.03
C THR A 24 5.14 -11.02 -7.84
N HIS A 25 4.38 -10.13 -8.47
CA HIS A 25 2.95 -9.96 -8.20
C HIS A 25 2.08 -11.00 -8.90
N VAL A 26 2.46 -11.53 -10.07
CA VAL A 26 1.65 -12.56 -10.75
C VAL A 26 1.65 -13.88 -9.96
N PRO A 27 2.80 -14.45 -9.53
CA PRO A 27 2.79 -15.68 -8.73
C PRO A 27 2.12 -15.49 -7.36
N LEU A 28 2.33 -14.34 -6.71
CA LEU A 28 1.66 -14.02 -5.44
C LEU A 28 0.15 -13.86 -5.63
N GLY A 29 -0.29 -13.18 -6.69
CA GLY A 29 -1.70 -13.04 -7.05
C GLY A 29 -2.39 -14.38 -7.28
N GLN A 30 -1.70 -15.35 -7.90
CA GLN A 30 -2.23 -16.71 -8.03
C GLN A 30 -2.45 -17.40 -6.67
N GLN A 31 -1.61 -17.13 -5.66
CA GLN A 31 -1.82 -17.66 -4.31
C GLN A 31 -3.01 -17.00 -3.61
N VAL A 32 -3.17 -15.69 -3.81
CA VAL A 32 -4.30 -14.90 -3.31
C VAL A 32 -5.63 -15.43 -3.89
N LEU A 33 -5.67 -15.68 -5.20
CA LEU A 33 -6.84 -16.26 -5.88
C LEU A 33 -7.17 -17.66 -5.36
N LYS A 34 -6.17 -18.52 -5.15
CA LYS A 34 -6.36 -19.87 -4.59
C LYS A 34 -6.96 -19.86 -3.17
N ARG A 35 -6.74 -18.77 -2.43
CA ARG A 35 -7.23 -18.59 -1.06
C ARG A 35 -8.52 -17.80 -0.97
N GLY A 36 -9.02 -17.24 -2.07
CA GLY A 36 -10.26 -16.45 -2.09
C GLY A 36 -10.16 -15.13 -1.32
N ILE A 37 -8.99 -14.48 -1.31
CA ILE A 37 -8.73 -13.24 -0.56
C ILE A 37 -8.31 -12.11 -1.49
N VAL A 38 -9.07 -11.87 -2.57
CA VAL A 38 -8.65 -11.04 -3.72
C VAL A 38 -8.24 -9.61 -3.31
N PHE A 39 -8.90 -9.05 -2.29
CA PHE A 39 -8.69 -7.68 -1.82
C PHE A 39 -7.56 -7.49 -0.80
N ILE A 40 -6.85 -8.55 -0.41
CA ILE A 40 -5.84 -8.47 0.65
C ILE A 40 -4.73 -7.47 0.32
N ASP A 41 -4.33 -7.38 -0.95
CA ASP A 41 -3.28 -6.48 -1.43
C ASP A 41 -3.68 -5.01 -1.22
N LEU A 42 -4.89 -4.64 -1.66
CA LEU A 42 -5.44 -3.30 -1.49
C LEU A 42 -5.52 -2.89 0.00
N ALA A 43 -5.94 -3.81 0.87
CA ALA A 43 -6.04 -3.53 2.30
C ALA A 43 -4.66 -3.32 2.95
N VAL A 44 -3.68 -4.16 2.65
CA VAL A 44 -2.31 -4.01 3.17
C VAL A 44 -1.68 -2.71 2.68
N ALA A 45 -1.86 -2.37 1.40
CA ALA A 45 -1.40 -1.10 0.84
C ALA A 45 -2.01 0.11 1.58
N GLN A 46 -3.31 0.05 1.91
CA GLN A 46 -3.98 1.12 2.65
C GLN A 46 -3.48 1.26 4.10
N ILE A 47 -3.18 0.15 4.78
CA ILE A 47 -2.59 0.17 6.12
C ILE A 47 -1.17 0.74 6.07
N ALA A 48 -0.39 0.40 5.05
CA ALA A 48 0.93 0.98 4.83
C ALA A 48 0.84 2.51 4.63
N ALA A 49 -0.12 2.95 3.81
CA ALA A 49 -0.39 4.38 3.58
C ALA A 49 -0.81 5.10 4.88
N LEU A 50 -1.65 4.47 5.71
CA LEU A 50 -1.98 5.00 7.03
C LEU A 50 -0.73 5.14 7.92
N GLY A 51 0.21 4.19 7.84
CA GLY A 51 1.51 4.28 8.52
C GLY A 51 2.34 5.48 8.07
N VAL A 52 2.37 5.77 6.76
CA VAL A 52 3.01 6.98 6.20
C VAL A 52 2.35 8.25 6.72
N ILE A 53 1.02 8.33 6.64
CA ILE A 53 0.24 9.49 7.12
C ILE A 53 0.46 9.72 8.62
N THR A 54 0.51 8.64 9.40
CA THR A 54 0.75 8.71 10.85
C THR A 54 2.17 9.23 11.14
N ALA A 55 3.18 8.75 10.41
CA ALA A 55 4.55 9.22 10.55
C ALA A 55 4.69 10.71 10.18
N ASP A 56 4.04 11.13 9.11
CA ASP A 56 3.96 12.53 8.69
C ASP A 56 3.27 13.40 9.77
N ALA A 57 2.16 12.93 10.34
CA ALA A 57 1.47 13.60 11.44
C ALA A 57 2.31 13.70 12.74
N MET A 58 3.29 12.80 12.92
CA MET A 58 4.28 12.88 14.01
C MET A 58 5.44 13.85 13.70
N GLY A 59 5.43 14.51 12.55
CA GLY A 59 6.46 15.47 12.13
C GLY A 59 7.74 14.82 11.62
N TRP A 60 7.68 13.57 11.14
CA TRP A 60 8.84 12.93 10.53
C TRP A 60 9.03 13.43 9.10
N GLU A 61 10.28 13.48 8.63
CA GLU A 61 10.58 13.93 7.26
C GLU A 61 9.90 13.02 6.22
N PRO A 62 9.15 13.58 5.25
CA PRO A 62 8.34 12.80 4.29
C PRO A 62 9.14 11.81 3.43
N GLN A 63 10.43 12.03 3.24
CA GLN A 63 11.34 11.17 2.47
C GLN A 63 12.40 10.49 3.34
N GLY A 64 12.23 10.55 4.66
CA GLY A 64 13.16 9.95 5.62
C GLY A 64 12.96 8.44 5.75
N ILE A 65 14.04 7.73 6.05
CA ILE A 65 14.01 6.29 6.34
C ILE A 65 13.02 5.91 7.45
N LYS A 66 12.74 6.84 8.38
CA LYS A 66 11.76 6.64 9.46
C LYS A 66 10.33 6.44 8.94
N VAL A 67 9.91 7.19 7.91
CA VAL A 67 8.59 7.04 7.29
C VAL A 67 8.47 5.70 6.58
N GLN A 68 9.54 5.26 5.91
CA GLN A 68 9.55 3.95 5.28
C GLN A 68 9.47 2.81 6.30
N ILE A 69 10.17 2.92 7.43
CA ILE A 69 10.06 1.98 8.55
C ILE A 69 8.64 1.98 9.12
N ALA A 70 7.99 3.14 9.26
CA ALA A 70 6.59 3.21 9.69
C ALA A 70 5.66 2.47 8.73
N ALA A 71 5.78 2.72 7.42
CA ALA A 71 4.98 2.08 6.39
C ALA A 71 5.15 0.56 6.41
N ILE A 72 6.40 0.07 6.47
CA ILE A 72 6.71 -1.37 6.51
C ILE A 72 6.16 -2.00 7.79
N THR A 73 6.34 -1.34 8.94
CA THR A 73 5.84 -1.84 10.23
C THR A 73 4.32 -1.93 10.22
N ALA A 74 3.64 -0.89 9.72
CA ALA A 74 2.18 -0.89 9.59
C ALA A 74 1.71 -2.02 8.64
N ALA A 75 2.33 -2.15 7.47
CA ALA A 75 2.00 -3.20 6.50
C ALA A 75 2.20 -4.60 7.09
N MET A 76 3.30 -4.84 7.81
CA MET A 76 3.59 -6.12 8.46
C MET A 76 2.57 -6.43 9.55
N LEU A 77 2.22 -5.46 10.41
CA LEU A 77 1.19 -5.65 11.43
C LEU A 77 -0.18 -5.93 10.80
N GLY A 78 -0.54 -5.20 9.74
CA GLY A 78 -1.75 -5.44 8.96
C GLY A 78 -1.79 -6.84 8.33
N ALA A 79 -0.68 -7.28 7.73
CA ALA A 79 -0.56 -8.61 7.14
C ALA A 79 -0.66 -9.72 8.20
N ILE A 80 -0.04 -9.54 9.37
CA ILE A 80 -0.13 -10.49 10.49
C ILE A 80 -1.58 -10.57 10.99
N LEU A 81 -2.24 -9.43 11.16
CA LEU A 81 -3.65 -9.35 11.57
C LEU A 81 -4.53 -10.09 10.55
N LEU A 82 -4.40 -9.81 9.26
CA LEU A 82 -5.18 -10.43 8.20
C LEU A 82 -4.91 -11.93 8.06
N THR A 83 -3.66 -12.37 8.25
CA THR A 83 -3.31 -13.80 8.28
C THR A 83 -3.97 -14.50 9.48
N TRP A 84 -4.08 -13.81 10.62
CA TRP A 84 -4.75 -14.35 11.79
C TRP A 84 -6.27 -14.42 11.58
N THR A 85 -6.89 -13.39 11.00
CA THR A 85 -8.33 -13.42 10.69
C THR A 85 -8.67 -14.45 9.62
N GLU A 86 -7.79 -14.66 8.61
CA GLU A 86 -7.94 -15.71 7.58
C GLU A 86 -8.07 -17.09 8.23
N LYS A 87 -7.26 -17.36 9.26
CA LYS A 87 -7.30 -18.65 10.00
C LYS A 87 -8.52 -18.77 10.91
N ARG A 88 -8.99 -17.66 11.49
CA ARG A 88 -10.05 -17.66 12.50
C ARG A 88 -11.45 -17.61 11.89
N TRP A 89 -11.64 -16.83 10.84
CA TRP A 89 -12.91 -16.56 10.18
C TRP A 89 -12.78 -16.56 8.65
N PRO A 90 -12.40 -17.70 8.04
CA PRO A 90 -12.20 -17.78 6.59
C PRO A 90 -13.46 -17.43 5.79
N GLU A 91 -14.65 -17.76 6.31
CA GLU A 91 -15.94 -17.56 5.64
C GLU A 91 -16.30 -16.08 5.39
N VAL A 92 -15.80 -15.17 6.23
CA VAL A 92 -16.09 -13.73 6.16
C VAL A 92 -14.84 -12.87 5.95
N GLN A 93 -13.73 -13.50 5.54
CA GLN A 93 -12.44 -12.84 5.45
C GLN A 93 -12.44 -11.65 4.48
N GLU A 94 -13.10 -11.75 3.32
CA GLU A 94 -13.19 -10.61 2.38
C GLU A 94 -13.96 -9.42 2.97
N ALA A 95 -15.01 -9.68 3.77
CA ALA A 95 -15.73 -8.63 4.46
C ALA A 95 -14.86 -7.98 5.54
N LEU A 96 -14.05 -8.76 6.26
CA LEU A 96 -13.08 -8.24 7.25
C LEU A 96 -11.99 -7.39 6.58
N ILE A 97 -11.47 -7.84 5.43
CA ILE A 97 -10.51 -7.10 4.61
C ILE A 97 -11.11 -5.75 4.18
N GLY A 98 -12.34 -5.76 3.66
CA GLY A 98 -13.04 -4.54 3.24
C GLY A 98 -13.31 -3.57 4.40
N ALA A 99 -13.75 -4.10 5.55
CA ALA A 99 -13.95 -3.30 6.75
C ALA A 99 -12.64 -2.66 7.23
N LEU A 100 -11.55 -3.44 7.27
CA LEU A 100 -10.23 -2.94 7.66
C LEU A 100 -9.71 -1.87 6.69
N PHE A 101 -9.91 -2.06 5.38
CA PHE A 101 -9.57 -1.07 4.37
C PHE A 101 -10.30 0.26 4.61
N VAL A 102 -11.63 0.22 4.80
CA VAL A 102 -12.43 1.44 5.04
C VAL A 102 -12.05 2.11 6.36
N LEU A 103 -11.79 1.34 7.42
CA LEU A 103 -11.32 1.86 8.70
C LEU A 103 -9.96 2.57 8.55
N ALA A 104 -9.01 1.94 7.85
CA ALA A 104 -7.69 2.52 7.62
C ALA A 104 -7.75 3.79 6.76
N ALA A 105 -8.57 3.79 5.70
CA ALA A 105 -8.80 4.97 4.86
C ALA A 105 -9.44 6.12 5.65
N SER A 106 -10.47 5.82 6.45
CA SER A 106 -11.17 6.82 7.26
C SER A 106 -10.24 7.41 8.33
N ALA A 107 -9.44 6.56 9.00
CA ALA A 107 -8.43 7.02 9.95
C ALA A 107 -7.38 7.93 9.27
N GLY A 108 -6.95 7.59 8.06
CA GLY A 108 -6.03 8.41 7.28
C GLY A 108 -6.62 9.80 6.97
N ILE A 109 -7.88 9.85 6.54
CA ILE A 109 -8.58 11.11 6.30
C ILE A 109 -8.70 11.95 7.58
N ILE A 110 -9.00 11.33 8.72
CA ILE A 110 -9.09 12.01 10.02
C ILE A 110 -7.73 12.59 10.45
N LEU A 111 -6.64 11.84 10.25
CA LEU A 111 -5.30 12.34 10.57
C LEU A 111 -4.90 13.51 9.69
N LEU A 112 -5.21 13.44 8.39
CA LEU A 112 -4.93 14.51 7.44
C LEU A 112 -5.79 15.76 7.71
N SER A 113 -7.05 15.59 8.12
CA SER A 113 -7.93 16.73 8.41
C SER A 113 -7.52 17.51 9.66
N ASN A 114 -6.74 16.89 10.55
CA ASN A 114 -6.19 17.52 11.75
C ASN A 114 -4.81 18.18 11.52
N ASN A 115 -4.31 18.21 10.28
CA ASN A 115 -3.03 18.83 9.93
C ASN A 115 -3.25 20.23 9.29
N PRO A 116 -2.78 21.34 9.89
CA PRO A 116 -3.00 22.71 9.38
C PRO A 116 -2.49 22.99 7.96
N HIS A 117 -1.61 22.13 7.41
CA HIS A 117 -1.05 22.25 6.06
C HIS A 117 -1.57 21.18 5.07
N GLY A 118 -2.50 20.30 5.48
CA GLY A 118 -2.98 19.17 4.66
C GLY A 118 -3.75 19.58 3.39
N GLY A 119 -4.22 20.83 3.30
CA GLY A 119 -4.92 21.37 2.13
C GLY A 119 -4.01 21.76 0.95
N GLU A 120 -2.72 22.02 1.18
CA GLU A 120 -1.81 22.44 0.10
C GLU A 120 -1.27 21.26 -0.72
N HIS A 121 -1.24 20.05 -0.16
CA HIS A 121 -0.77 18.84 -0.86
C HIS A 121 -1.88 18.10 -1.61
N LEU A 122 -3.15 18.51 -1.45
CA LEU A 122 -4.30 17.98 -2.19
C LEU A 122 -4.58 18.74 -3.52
N LYS A 123 -3.79 19.78 -3.83
CA LYS A 123 -3.86 20.55 -5.08
C LYS A 123 -2.50 20.59 -5.79
N ALA A 124 -2.18 19.53 -6.54
CA ALA A 124 -1.32 19.61 -7.72
C ALA A 124 -1.64 18.46 -8.67
#